data_AF-A0A328E154-F1
#
_entry.id   AF-A0A328E154-F1
#
_cell.length_a   1.000
_cell.length_b   1.000
_cell.length_c   1.000
_cell.angle_alpha   90.00
_cell.angle_beta   90.00
_cell.angle_gamma   90.00
#
_symmetry.space_group_name_H-M   'P 1'
#
loop_
_entity.id
_entity.type
_entity.pdbx_description
1 polymer ?
#
loop_
_entity_poly.entity_id
_entity_poly.type
_entity_poly.pdbx_seq_one_letter_code
_entity_poly.pdbx_strand_id
1 'polypeptide(L)'
;MATERHNSGNASPEDNTLFLDILHEAPLFGHRKPTRIVGSIFYCFLLAGFASLAVGATWVFHPIKELVPPLLCSFNVILLFATGIFQQYLAYQVKKIRLQGYYIFSQKLKHIVRLPFAVVSYGTATMLLVMVWNPHISFLSMSTLLRIILLVEVICASSFMSAYIGYVHQYNSLDSQPDVLKSLYSPLQPSSSLEGLRYHDGGRLSDQQMALLQYQQENIHFLNEEILRLQECLSKYEGSNDGSAPQVDLAHLLATRDQELRTISAEMNQMQSELRLARSLIAEKDVEIQRVRSTNNQYVEENERLRAILGEWSSRAAKLERALEAERKSNFELQKKASSLRTQSPTT
;
A
#
# COMPACT_ATOMS: atom_id res chain seq x y z
N MET A 1 -4.12 -35.03 46.93
CA MET A 1 -2.95 -35.20 46.04
C MET A 1 -3.18 -34.32 44.82
N ALA A 2 -2.56 -33.13 44.82
CA ALA A 2 -1.42 -32.75 43.97
C ALA A 2 -1.90 -31.90 42.78
N THR A 3 -2.14 -30.62 43.02
CA THR A 3 -1.26 -29.47 42.67
C THR A 3 -1.23 -29.14 41.18
N GLU A 4 -1.91 -28.05 40.87
CA GLU A 4 -1.81 -27.24 39.64
C GLU A 4 -0.34 -26.94 39.29
N ARG A 5 -0.02 -27.00 37.99
CA ARG A 5 1.02 -26.16 37.40
C ARG A 5 0.53 -25.61 36.07
N HIS A 6 0.35 -24.30 36.05
CA HIS A 6 0.40 -23.46 34.86
C HIS A 6 1.68 -23.77 34.07
N ASN A 7 1.54 -24.04 32.78
CA ASN A 7 2.59 -23.81 31.79
C ASN A 7 2.04 -22.84 30.76
N SER A 8 2.15 -21.54 31.09
CA SER A 8 2.24 -20.48 30.10
C SER A 8 3.53 -20.71 29.31
N GLY A 9 3.43 -21.33 28.14
CA GLY A 9 4.55 -21.44 27.20
C GLY A 9 4.91 -20.04 26.71
N ASN A 10 5.92 -19.44 27.33
CA ASN A 10 6.60 -18.27 26.80
C ASN A 10 7.18 -18.64 25.44
N ALA A 11 6.71 -17.99 24.37
CA ALA A 11 7.39 -17.98 23.09
C ALA A 11 8.83 -17.48 23.32
N SER A 12 9.81 -18.30 22.96
CA SER A 12 11.22 -17.92 23.06
C SER A 12 11.47 -16.70 22.18
N PRO A 13 12.24 -15.70 22.64
CA PRO A 13 12.65 -14.57 21.79
C PRO A 13 13.43 -15.05 20.55
N GLU A 14 14.01 -16.26 20.58
CA GLU A 14 14.78 -16.84 19.48
C GLU A 14 13.93 -17.16 18.24
N ASP A 15 12.70 -17.66 18.41
CA ASP A 15 11.80 -17.95 17.28
C ASP A 15 11.36 -16.67 16.57
N ASN A 16 11.15 -15.60 17.33
CA ASN A 16 10.84 -14.28 16.77
C ASN A 16 12.04 -13.65 16.07
N THR A 17 13.27 -13.88 16.56
CA THR A 17 14.49 -13.39 15.89
C THR A 17 14.82 -14.17 14.63
N LEU A 18 14.56 -15.48 14.61
CA LEU A 18 14.86 -16.36 13.46
C LEU A 18 13.89 -16.09 12.29
N PHE A 19 12.62 -15.79 12.59
CA PHE A 19 11.69 -15.27 11.59
C PHE A 19 12.02 -13.84 11.13
N LEU A 20 12.64 -13.00 11.98
CA LEU A 20 13.13 -11.68 11.57
C LEU A 20 14.35 -11.75 10.66
N ASP A 21 15.29 -12.66 10.94
CA ASP A 21 16.50 -12.89 10.14
C ASP A 21 16.14 -13.46 8.76
N ILE A 22 15.24 -14.44 8.69
CA ILE A 22 14.71 -14.98 7.43
C ILE A 22 13.89 -13.91 6.65
N LEU A 23 13.26 -12.95 7.34
CA LEU A 23 12.56 -11.83 6.69
C LEU A 23 13.51 -10.78 6.11
N HIS A 24 14.68 -10.59 6.72
CA HIS A 24 15.73 -9.72 6.18
C HIS A 24 16.43 -10.35 4.97
N GLU A 25 16.35 -11.68 4.87
CA GLU A 25 16.98 -12.50 3.84
C GLU A 25 16.02 -12.91 2.71
N ALA A 26 14.98 -12.09 2.44
CA ALA A 26 14.33 -12.16 1.14
C ALA A 26 15.33 -11.74 0.05
N PRO A 27 15.44 -12.44 -1.09
CA PRO A 27 16.45 -12.18 -2.14
C PRO A 27 16.32 -10.79 -2.81
N LEU A 28 15.35 -9.98 -2.39
CA LEU A 28 15.15 -8.60 -2.81
C LEU A 28 16.04 -7.59 -2.04
N PHE A 29 16.65 -7.97 -0.91
CA PHE A 29 17.56 -7.09 -0.15
C PHE A 29 18.98 -7.05 -0.72
N GLY A 30 19.33 -8.00 -1.59
CA GLY A 30 20.64 -8.05 -2.26
C GLY A 30 20.74 -7.04 -3.40
N HIS A 31 21.41 -5.91 -3.16
CA HIS A 31 21.85 -4.90 -4.13
C HIS A 31 20.81 -3.86 -4.64
N ARG A 32 20.29 -3.03 -3.73
CA ARG A 32 19.69 -1.73 -4.08
C ARG A 32 20.77 -0.79 -4.64
N LYS A 33 20.86 -0.64 -5.97
CA LYS A 33 21.62 0.46 -6.58
C LYS A 33 20.79 1.75 -6.44
N PRO A 34 21.28 2.80 -5.73
CA PRO A 34 20.54 4.04 -5.59
C PRO A 34 20.18 4.60 -6.97
N THR A 35 18.95 5.09 -7.12
CA THR A 35 18.52 5.70 -8.37
C THR A 35 19.38 6.95 -8.63
N ARG A 36 20.06 6.98 -9.78
CA ARG A 36 20.97 8.07 -10.12
C ARG A 36 20.18 9.37 -10.33
N ILE A 37 20.29 10.30 -9.39
CA ILE A 37 19.69 11.66 -9.41
C ILE A 37 20.35 12.56 -10.46
N VAL A 38 21.49 12.13 -11.03
CA VAL A 38 22.33 12.88 -11.99
C VAL A 38 21.50 13.45 -13.16
N GLY A 39 20.57 12.68 -13.72
CA GLY A 39 19.73 13.16 -14.83
C GLY A 39 18.81 14.33 -14.44
N SER A 40 18.20 14.26 -13.26
CA SER A 40 17.35 15.35 -12.73
C SER A 40 18.14 16.62 -12.44
N ILE A 41 19.36 16.48 -11.92
CA ILE A 41 20.26 17.61 -11.66
C ILE A 41 20.67 18.27 -12.97
N PHE A 42 21.02 17.47 -13.99
CA PHE A 42 21.35 17.98 -15.32
C PHE A 42 20.20 18.77 -15.95
N TYR A 43 18.97 18.28 -15.81
CA TYR A 43 17.78 19.00 -16.28
C TYR A 43 17.54 20.33 -15.55
N CYS A 44 17.78 20.40 -14.24
CA CYS A 44 17.72 21.66 -13.50
C CYS A 44 18.79 22.66 -13.98
N PHE A 45 20.01 22.21 -14.27
CA PHE A 45 21.04 23.08 -14.85
C PHE A 45 20.64 23.59 -16.23
N LEU A 46 20.03 22.73 -17.05
CA LEU A 46 19.51 23.10 -18.37
C LEU A 46 18.43 24.19 -18.21
N LEU A 47 17.45 24.01 -17.33
CA LEU A 47 16.41 25.01 -17.07
C LEU A 47 16.99 26.36 -16.54
N ALA A 48 17.96 26.30 -15.64
CA ALA A 48 18.64 27.48 -15.12
C ALA A 48 19.40 28.25 -16.22
N GLY A 49 20.02 27.52 -17.16
CA GLY A 49 20.64 28.09 -18.35
C GLY A 49 19.64 28.80 -19.27
N PHE A 50 18.42 28.26 -19.41
CA PHE A 50 17.36 28.94 -20.18
C PHE A 50 16.81 30.18 -19.46
N ALA A 51 16.67 30.15 -18.13
CA ALA A 51 16.33 31.35 -17.35
C ALA A 51 17.39 32.45 -17.48
N SER A 52 18.68 32.10 -17.40
CA SER A 52 19.75 33.08 -17.54
C SER A 52 19.83 33.65 -18.96
N LEU A 53 19.54 32.86 -19.99
CA LEU A 53 19.40 33.33 -21.37
C LEU A 53 18.21 34.28 -21.53
N ALA A 54 17.07 33.99 -20.89
CA ALA A 54 15.87 34.82 -20.94
C ALA A 54 16.09 36.21 -20.32
N VAL A 55 16.79 36.26 -19.17
CA VAL A 55 17.18 37.49 -18.49
C VAL A 55 18.28 38.21 -19.28
N GLY A 56 19.32 37.49 -19.69
CA GLY A 56 20.47 38.01 -20.44
C GLY A 56 20.14 38.50 -21.85
N ALA A 57 19.04 38.05 -22.44
CA ALA A 57 18.57 38.52 -23.74
C ALA A 57 18.24 40.02 -23.79
N THR A 58 18.03 40.66 -22.63
CA THR A 58 17.90 42.13 -22.52
C THR A 58 19.20 42.87 -22.81
N TRP A 59 20.34 42.32 -22.37
CA TRP A 59 21.67 42.93 -22.47
C TRP A 59 22.40 42.50 -23.75
N VAL A 60 22.30 41.22 -24.13
CA VAL A 60 23.09 40.64 -25.23
C VAL A 60 22.51 40.98 -26.61
N PHE A 61 21.18 41.10 -26.75
CA PHE A 61 20.52 41.37 -28.04
C PHE A 61 20.11 42.83 -28.23
N HIS A 62 20.71 43.76 -27.48
CA HIS A 62 20.49 45.19 -27.66
C HIS A 62 20.64 45.69 -29.12
N PRO A 63 21.57 45.15 -29.96
CA PRO A 63 21.71 45.60 -31.34
C PRO A 63 20.68 45.04 -32.35
N ILE A 64 19.87 44.02 -31.99
CA ILE A 64 19.01 43.32 -32.96
C ILE A 64 17.61 43.05 -32.37
N LYS A 65 16.85 44.12 -32.09
CA LYS A 65 15.53 44.04 -31.42
C LYS A 65 14.47 43.26 -32.20
N GLU A 66 14.54 43.22 -33.53
CA GLU A 66 13.52 42.56 -34.37
C GLU A 66 13.66 41.03 -34.42
N LEU A 67 14.86 40.48 -34.23
CA LEU A 67 15.09 39.03 -34.22
C LEU A 67 14.87 38.39 -32.85
N VAL A 68 14.66 39.18 -31.79
CA VAL A 68 14.46 38.66 -30.43
C VAL A 68 13.23 37.75 -30.30
N PRO A 69 12.03 38.09 -30.84
CA PRO A 69 10.86 37.21 -30.75
C PRO A 69 11.04 35.84 -31.44
N PRO A 70 11.49 35.74 -32.72
CA PRO A 70 11.70 34.44 -33.36
C PRO A 70 12.84 33.64 -32.74
N LEU A 71 13.90 34.29 -32.25
CA LEU A 71 14.96 33.60 -31.48
C LEU A 71 14.41 32.98 -30.20
N LEU A 72 13.68 33.75 -29.37
CA LEU A 72 13.07 33.22 -28.15
C LEU A 72 12.11 32.07 -28.44
N CYS A 73 11.34 32.15 -29.53
CA CYS A 73 10.44 31.08 -29.94
C CYS A 73 11.20 29.82 -30.36
N SER A 74 12.28 29.97 -31.13
CA SER A 74 13.13 28.84 -31.54
C SER A 74 13.79 28.16 -30.34
N PHE A 75 14.29 28.93 -29.37
CA PHE A 75 14.84 28.40 -28.13
C PHE A 75 13.80 27.67 -27.28
N ASN A 76 12.55 28.16 -27.24
CA ASN A 76 11.49 27.49 -26.50
C ASN A 76 11.06 26.17 -27.16
N VAL A 77 11.08 26.08 -28.49
CA VAL A 77 10.86 24.80 -29.21
C VAL A 77 12.00 23.80 -28.95
N ILE A 78 13.26 24.27 -28.90
CA ILE A 78 14.41 23.43 -28.53
C ILE A 78 14.26 22.93 -27.09
N LEU A 79 13.83 23.81 -26.17
CA LEU A 79 13.54 23.43 -24.78
C LEU A 79 12.43 22.38 -24.72
N LEU A 80 11.33 22.55 -25.44
CA LEU A 80 10.25 21.55 -25.54
C LEU A 80 10.78 20.20 -26.02
N PHE A 81 11.62 20.17 -27.05
CA PHE A 81 12.21 18.92 -27.54
C PHE A 81 13.12 18.26 -26.49
N ALA A 82 13.98 19.04 -25.84
CA ALA A 82 14.85 18.55 -24.76
C ALA A 82 14.03 18.03 -23.56
N THR A 83 12.94 18.71 -23.19
CA THR A 83 12.03 18.26 -22.12
C THR A 83 11.30 16.96 -22.48
N GLY A 84 10.97 16.74 -23.76
CA GLY A 84 10.37 15.49 -24.24
C GLY A 84 11.32 14.28 -24.12
N ILE A 85 12.59 14.44 -24.53
CA ILE A 85 13.62 13.40 -24.34
C ILE A 85 13.79 13.10 -22.84
N PHE A 86 13.84 14.15 -22.03
CA PHE A 86 13.99 14.02 -20.60
C PHE A 86 12.79 13.33 -19.93
N GLN A 87 11.58 13.58 -20.41
CA GLN A 87 10.38 12.88 -19.95
C GLN A 87 10.45 11.38 -20.26
N GLN A 88 10.93 10.99 -21.45
CA GLN A 88 11.09 9.58 -21.81
C GLN A 88 12.13 8.90 -20.91
N TYR A 89 13.22 9.60 -20.58
CA TYR A 89 14.21 9.14 -19.60
C TYR A 89 13.62 8.97 -18.20
N LEU A 90 12.87 9.95 -17.69
CA LEU A 90 12.23 9.86 -16.38
C LEU A 90 11.16 8.75 -16.34
N ALA A 91 10.36 8.58 -17.40
CA ALA A 91 9.38 7.51 -17.50
C ALA A 91 10.04 6.12 -17.48
N TYR A 92 11.20 5.99 -18.14
CA TYR A 92 12.02 4.78 -18.06
C TYR A 92 12.52 4.53 -16.64
N GLN A 93 13.00 5.56 -15.94
CA GLN A 93 13.43 5.44 -14.54
C GLN A 93 12.27 5.02 -13.62
N VAL A 94 11.07 5.59 -13.79
CA VAL A 94 9.88 5.20 -13.02
C VAL A 94 9.47 3.75 -13.32
N LYS A 95 9.55 3.29 -14.57
CA LYS A 95 9.29 1.90 -14.94
C LYS A 95 10.29 0.95 -14.27
N LYS A 96 11.57 1.34 -14.23
CA LYS A 96 12.62 0.59 -13.53
C LYS A 96 12.35 0.52 -12.02
N ILE A 97 11.94 1.62 -11.39
CA ILE A 97 11.59 1.66 -9.96
C ILE A 97 10.32 0.83 -9.68
N ARG A 98 9.37 0.80 -10.62
CA ARG A 98 8.16 -0.03 -10.52
C ARG A 98 8.52 -1.51 -10.44
N LEU A 99 9.44 -1.97 -11.30
CA LEU A 99 9.94 -3.35 -11.33
C LEU A 99 10.70 -3.75 -10.05
N GLN A 100 11.15 -2.79 -9.24
CA GLN A 100 11.78 -3.05 -7.95
C GLN A 100 10.77 -3.21 -6.79
N GLY A 101 9.47 -3.22 -7.05
CA GLY A 101 8.44 -3.48 -6.03
C GLY A 101 7.94 -2.26 -5.26
N TYR A 102 8.14 -1.06 -5.79
CA TYR A 102 7.68 0.20 -5.18
C TYR A 102 6.45 0.76 -5.91
N TYR A 103 5.32 0.07 -5.79
CA TYR A 103 4.10 0.37 -6.55
C TYR A 103 3.44 1.72 -6.19
N ILE A 104 3.18 1.97 -4.91
CA ILE A 104 2.51 3.20 -4.43
C ILE A 104 3.36 4.44 -4.75
N PHE A 105 4.68 4.32 -4.54
CA PHE A 105 5.65 5.34 -4.90
C PHE A 105 5.69 5.58 -6.42
N SER A 106 5.73 4.52 -7.23
CA SER A 106 5.69 4.64 -8.70
C SER A 106 4.42 5.33 -9.19
N GLN A 107 3.26 5.07 -8.59
CA GLN A 107 1.99 5.69 -8.97
C GLN A 107 1.95 7.19 -8.67
N LYS A 108 2.49 7.63 -7.52
CA LYS A 108 2.63 9.06 -7.21
C LYS A 108 3.68 9.73 -8.09
N LEU A 109 4.80 9.05 -8.35
CA LEU A 109 5.90 9.58 -9.16
C LEU A 109 5.51 9.70 -10.64
N LYS A 110 4.69 8.79 -11.17
CA LYS A 110 4.16 8.83 -12.55
C LYS A 110 3.39 10.11 -12.85
N HIS A 111 2.60 10.61 -11.90
CA HIS A 111 1.85 11.86 -12.07
C HIS A 111 2.80 13.06 -12.06
N ILE A 112 3.77 13.06 -11.14
CA ILE A 112 4.75 14.16 -11.00
C ILE A 112 5.68 14.27 -12.21
N VAL A 113 6.09 13.14 -12.81
CA VAL A 113 6.98 13.12 -13.98
C VAL A 113 6.33 13.70 -15.24
N ARG A 114 4.99 13.72 -15.34
CA ARG A 114 4.27 14.25 -16.50
C ARG A 114 4.05 15.77 -16.45
N LEU A 115 4.14 16.38 -15.26
CA LEU A 115 3.88 17.80 -15.04
C LEU A 115 4.87 18.75 -15.74
N PRO A 116 6.21 18.56 -15.68
CA PRO A 116 7.13 19.51 -16.31
C PRO A 116 6.96 19.59 -17.84
N PHE A 117 6.68 18.46 -18.51
CA PHE A 117 6.38 18.47 -19.94
C PHE A 117 5.06 19.17 -20.26
N ALA A 118 4.02 18.95 -19.45
CA ALA A 118 2.74 19.63 -19.64
C ALA A 118 2.88 21.15 -19.48
N VAL A 119 3.61 21.61 -18.46
CA VAL A 119 3.87 23.04 -18.23
C VAL A 119 4.57 23.66 -19.44
N VAL A 120 5.59 22.98 -19.96
CA VAL A 120 6.37 23.48 -21.11
C VAL A 120 5.57 23.45 -22.41
N SER A 121 4.74 22.44 -22.63
CA SER A 121 3.87 22.39 -23.82
C SER A 121 2.76 23.46 -23.78
N TYR A 122 2.19 23.74 -22.61
CA TYR A 122 1.24 24.84 -22.44
C TYR A 122 1.91 26.21 -22.57
N GLY A 123 3.13 26.39 -22.05
CA GLY A 123 3.92 27.62 -22.18
C GLY A 123 4.26 27.92 -23.65
N THR A 124 4.77 26.93 -24.37
CA THR A 124 5.05 27.04 -25.82
C THR A 124 3.79 27.28 -26.67
N ALA A 125 2.67 26.61 -26.38
CA ALA A 125 1.40 26.87 -27.06
C ALA A 125 0.91 28.31 -26.82
N THR A 126 1.03 28.81 -25.59
CA THR A 126 0.66 30.20 -25.24
C THR A 126 1.57 31.20 -25.95
N MET A 127 2.87 30.92 -26.03
CA MET A 127 3.85 31.74 -26.74
C MET A 127 3.56 31.82 -28.25
N LEU A 128 3.21 30.69 -28.88
CA LEU A 128 2.79 30.67 -30.29
C LEU A 128 1.46 31.41 -30.50
N LEU A 129 0.50 31.26 -29.59
CA LEU A 129 -0.78 31.96 -29.65
C LEU A 129 -0.58 33.48 -29.57
N VAL A 130 0.27 33.96 -28.65
CA VAL A 130 0.61 35.38 -28.52
C VAL A 130 1.29 35.89 -29.78
N MET A 131 2.17 35.10 -30.40
CA MET A 131 2.84 35.46 -31.65
C MET A 131 1.86 35.60 -32.82
N VAL A 132 0.85 34.71 -32.92
CA VAL A 132 -0.17 34.73 -33.98
C VAL A 132 -1.21 35.83 -33.76
N TRP A 133 -1.65 36.05 -32.52
CA TRP A 133 -2.72 36.99 -32.19
C TRP A 133 -2.25 38.46 -32.21
N ASN A 134 -0.94 38.71 -32.12
CA ASN A 134 -0.30 40.03 -32.09
C ASN A 134 -1.05 41.08 -31.23
N PRO A 135 -1.31 40.79 -29.94
CA PRO A 135 -2.12 41.64 -29.08
C PRO A 135 -1.48 43.02 -28.92
N HIS A 136 -2.07 44.04 -29.54
CA HIS A 136 -1.68 45.44 -29.41
C HIS A 136 -2.15 46.00 -28.06
N ILE A 137 -1.55 45.52 -26.98
CA ILE A 137 -1.74 46.08 -25.64
C ILE A 137 -0.70 47.20 -25.48
N SER A 138 -1.15 48.45 -25.36
CA SER A 138 -0.29 49.65 -25.37
C SER A 138 0.74 49.74 -24.23
N PHE A 139 0.67 48.86 -23.24
CA PHE A 139 1.50 48.89 -22.03
C PHE A 139 2.72 47.94 -22.06
N LEU A 140 2.73 46.91 -22.91
CA LEU A 140 3.80 45.89 -22.92
C LEU A 140 4.23 45.55 -24.36
N SER A 141 5.54 45.61 -24.62
CA SER A 141 6.11 45.16 -25.89
C SER A 141 5.91 43.64 -26.06
N MET A 142 5.69 43.19 -27.30
CA MET A 142 5.58 41.76 -27.65
C MET A 142 6.76 40.93 -27.08
N SER A 143 7.97 41.50 -27.12
CA SER A 143 9.17 40.84 -26.54
C SER A 143 9.10 40.71 -25.01
N THR A 144 8.51 41.69 -24.31
CA THR A 144 8.35 41.64 -22.85
C THR A 144 7.29 40.62 -22.42
N LEU A 145 6.18 40.50 -23.15
CA LEU A 145 5.14 39.49 -22.88
C LEU A 145 5.69 38.06 -23.02
N LEU A 146 6.41 37.80 -24.11
CA LEU A 146 7.04 36.50 -24.36
C LEU A 146 8.05 36.11 -23.28
N ARG A 147 8.80 37.08 -22.76
CA ARG A 147 9.76 36.87 -21.66
C ARG A 147 9.06 36.55 -20.33
N ILE A 148 7.97 37.25 -20.01
CA ILE A 148 7.20 36.98 -18.80
C ILE A 148 6.63 35.55 -18.86
N ILE A 149 6.06 35.15 -20.00
CA ILE A 149 5.53 33.79 -20.20
C ILE A 149 6.65 32.75 -20.00
N LEU A 150 7.81 32.96 -20.62
CA LEU A 150 8.94 32.04 -20.52
C LEU A 150 9.54 31.98 -19.09
N LEU A 151 9.62 33.09 -18.37
CA LEU A 151 10.07 33.10 -16.97
C LEU A 151 9.08 32.35 -16.07
N VAL A 152 7.78 32.57 -16.25
CA VAL A 152 6.73 31.86 -15.50
C VAL A 152 6.78 30.35 -15.79
N GLU A 153 6.96 29.98 -17.05
CA GLU A 153 7.12 28.59 -17.49
C GLU A 153 8.33 27.92 -16.83
N VAL A 154 9.49 28.57 -16.86
CA VAL A 154 10.74 28.06 -16.28
C VAL A 154 10.66 27.96 -14.75
N ILE A 155 10.05 28.94 -14.07
CA ILE A 155 9.85 28.90 -12.61
C ILE A 155 8.92 27.74 -12.23
N CYS A 156 7.83 27.57 -12.96
CA CYS A 156 6.85 26.52 -12.71
C CYS A 156 7.46 25.11 -12.96
N ALA A 157 8.15 24.91 -14.09
CA ALA A 157 8.85 23.67 -14.38
C ALA A 157 9.99 23.39 -13.37
N SER A 158 10.72 24.42 -12.92
CA SER A 158 11.72 24.29 -11.85
C SER A 158 11.10 23.81 -10.54
N SER A 159 9.96 24.37 -10.14
CA SER A 159 9.30 23.96 -8.89
C SER A 159 8.85 22.49 -8.90
N PHE A 160 8.36 21.99 -10.05
CA PHE A 160 7.99 20.57 -10.18
C PHE A 160 9.22 19.66 -10.15
N MET A 161 10.35 20.10 -10.72
CA MET A 161 11.60 19.35 -10.64
C MET A 161 12.20 19.34 -9.23
N SER A 162 12.14 20.45 -8.51
CA SER A 162 12.56 20.51 -7.11
C SER A 162 11.70 19.60 -6.23
N ALA A 163 10.38 19.57 -6.46
CA ALA A 163 9.50 18.62 -5.79
C ALA A 163 9.87 17.17 -6.13
N TYR A 164 10.15 16.86 -7.41
CA TYR A 164 10.62 15.52 -7.83
C TYR A 164 11.92 15.12 -7.13
N ILE A 165 12.93 16.00 -7.10
CA ILE A 165 14.20 15.76 -6.42
C ILE A 165 13.97 15.58 -4.92
N GLY A 166 13.11 16.39 -4.31
CA GLY A 166 12.73 16.28 -2.91
C GLY A 166 12.10 14.93 -2.58
N TYR A 167 11.16 14.45 -3.41
CA TYR A 167 10.56 13.13 -3.25
C TYR A 167 11.55 11.99 -3.43
N VAL A 168 12.44 12.08 -4.43
CA VAL A 168 13.48 11.06 -4.66
C VAL A 168 14.52 11.08 -3.54
N HIS A 169 14.88 12.25 -3.02
CA HIS A 169 15.81 12.38 -1.90
C HIS A 169 15.19 11.88 -0.60
N GLN A 170 13.93 12.24 -0.32
CA GLN A 170 13.18 11.71 0.82
C GLN A 170 13.05 10.18 0.73
N TYR A 171 12.87 9.65 -0.48
CA TYR A 171 12.84 8.21 -0.76
C TYR A 171 14.21 7.53 -0.62
N ASN A 172 15.30 8.25 -0.91
CA ASN A 172 16.66 7.72 -0.72
C ASN A 172 17.11 7.82 0.74
N SER A 173 16.56 8.76 1.52
CA SER A 173 16.84 8.91 2.96
C SER A 173 15.98 8.01 3.84
N LEU A 174 14.77 7.69 3.38
CA LEU A 174 13.92 6.70 4.02
C LEU A 174 14.34 5.35 3.44
N ASP A 175 15.16 4.57 4.17
CA ASP A 175 15.37 3.13 3.93
C ASP A 175 14.08 2.35 4.21
N SER A 176 13.00 2.71 3.51
CA SER A 176 11.70 2.10 3.64
C SER A 176 11.69 0.82 2.83
N GLN A 177 11.32 -0.26 3.51
CA GLN A 177 11.01 -1.57 2.93
C GLN A 177 10.10 -1.44 1.69
N PRO A 178 10.19 -2.36 0.71
CA PRO A 178 9.33 -2.33 -0.46
C PRO A 178 7.85 -2.32 -0.04
N ASP A 179 7.11 -1.29 -0.45
CA ASP A 179 5.68 -1.09 -0.11
C ASP A 179 4.81 -2.31 -0.49
N VAL A 180 5.24 -3.10 -1.47
CA VAL A 180 4.62 -4.38 -1.86
C VAL A 180 4.63 -5.37 -0.70
N LEU A 181 5.70 -5.42 0.10
CA LEU A 181 5.78 -6.27 1.30
C LEU A 181 4.69 -5.87 2.30
N LYS A 182 4.54 -4.57 2.58
CA LYS A 182 3.50 -4.09 3.51
C LYS A 182 2.09 -4.44 3.03
N SER A 183 1.85 -4.42 1.72
CA SER A 183 0.56 -4.82 1.12
C SER A 183 0.34 -6.34 1.05
N LEU A 184 1.41 -7.14 0.96
CA LEU A 184 1.36 -8.60 0.99
C LEU A 184 1.21 -9.14 2.43
N TYR A 185 1.72 -8.40 3.42
CA TYR A 185 1.67 -8.78 4.83
C TYR A 185 0.42 -8.22 5.55
N SER A 186 -0.21 -7.15 5.05
CA SER A 186 -1.48 -6.63 5.59
C SER A 186 -2.65 -7.63 5.59
N PRO A 187 -2.79 -8.57 4.63
CA PRO A 187 -3.78 -9.65 4.67
C PRO A 187 -3.40 -10.81 5.60
N LEU A 188 -2.11 -10.95 5.95
CA LEU A 188 -1.60 -11.99 6.85
C LEU A 188 -1.58 -11.55 8.32
N GLN A 189 -1.81 -10.27 8.59
CA GLN A 189 -1.88 -9.72 9.93
C GLN A 189 -3.28 -9.96 10.51
N PRO A 190 -3.41 -10.54 11.71
CA PRO A 190 -4.71 -10.83 12.31
C PRO A 190 -5.55 -9.55 12.42
N SER A 191 -6.78 -9.64 11.94
CA SER A 191 -7.76 -8.57 11.88
C SER A 191 -7.99 -7.93 13.25
N SER A 192 -7.44 -6.74 13.45
CA SER A 192 -7.88 -5.86 14.53
C SER A 192 -9.34 -5.45 14.28
N SER A 193 -10.13 -5.44 15.35
CA SER A 193 -11.61 -5.41 15.41
C SER A 193 -12.30 -4.15 14.87
N LEU A 194 -11.67 -3.39 13.96
CA LEU A 194 -12.15 -2.10 13.45
C LEU A 194 -12.49 -2.11 11.95
N GLU A 195 -12.72 -3.27 11.34
CA GLU A 195 -13.10 -3.39 9.92
C GLU A 195 -14.63 -3.42 9.69
N GLY A 196 -15.42 -3.19 10.75
CA GLY A 196 -16.88 -3.14 10.68
C GLY A 196 -17.46 -1.85 10.05
N LEU A 197 -16.63 -0.83 9.80
CA LEU A 197 -17.09 0.50 9.37
C LEU A 197 -16.68 0.91 7.94
N ARG A 198 -15.96 0.05 7.20
CA ARG A 198 -15.34 0.45 5.91
C ARG A 198 -15.84 -0.34 4.70
N TYR A 199 -17.14 -0.62 4.66
CA TYR A 199 -17.82 -1.31 3.54
C TYR A 199 -17.92 -0.49 2.23
N HIS A 200 -17.21 0.64 2.09
CA HIS A 200 -17.26 1.52 0.91
C HIS A 200 -16.00 1.48 0.02
N ASP A 201 -14.96 0.70 0.36
CA ASP A 201 -13.65 0.74 -0.32
C ASP A 201 -13.36 -0.50 -1.20
N GLY A 202 -14.38 -1.32 -1.49
CA GLY A 202 -14.24 -2.61 -2.20
C GLY A 202 -13.66 -2.51 -3.63
N GLY A 203 -13.80 -1.38 -4.32
CA GLY A 203 -13.26 -1.18 -5.67
C GLY A 203 -11.75 -0.89 -5.72
N ARG A 204 -11.18 -0.27 -4.68
CA ARG A 204 -9.74 0.06 -4.64
C ARG A 204 -8.89 -1.16 -4.31
N LEU A 205 -9.46 -2.10 -3.56
CA LEU A 205 -8.80 -3.33 -3.13
C LEU A 205 -8.67 -4.33 -4.29
N SER A 206 -9.70 -4.45 -5.14
CA SER A 206 -9.64 -5.26 -6.38
C SER A 206 -8.68 -4.67 -7.42
N ASP A 207 -8.66 -3.34 -7.58
CA ASP A 207 -7.71 -2.67 -8.49
C ASP A 207 -6.26 -2.84 -8.01
N GLN A 208 -6.04 -2.81 -6.70
CA GLN A 208 -4.74 -3.06 -6.10
C GLN A 208 -4.31 -4.54 -6.26
N GLN A 209 -5.24 -5.49 -6.16
CA GLN A 209 -4.98 -6.91 -6.42
C GLN A 209 -4.68 -7.20 -7.89
N MET A 210 -5.43 -6.61 -8.82
CA MET A 210 -5.17 -6.72 -10.26
C MET A 210 -3.82 -6.11 -10.64
N ALA A 211 -3.47 -4.97 -10.04
CA ALA A 211 -2.17 -4.34 -10.25
C ALA A 211 -1.00 -5.16 -9.65
N LEU A 212 -1.21 -5.84 -8.53
CA LEU A 212 -0.23 -6.75 -7.94
C LEU A 212 0.00 -7.98 -8.81
N LEU A 213 -1.08 -8.60 -9.33
CA LEU A 213 -0.97 -9.72 -10.26
C LEU A 213 -0.23 -9.32 -11.53
N GLN A 214 -0.54 -8.14 -12.07
CA GLN A 214 0.15 -7.59 -13.23
C GLN A 214 1.63 -7.32 -12.94
N TYR A 215 1.96 -6.83 -11.74
CA TYR A 215 3.34 -6.67 -11.29
C TYR A 215 4.09 -8.01 -11.19
N GLN A 216 3.47 -9.04 -10.61
CA GLN A 216 4.07 -10.37 -10.52
C GLN A 216 4.31 -10.96 -11.91
N GLN A 217 3.36 -10.82 -12.82
CA GLN A 217 3.49 -11.31 -14.19
C GLN A 217 4.59 -10.57 -14.97
N GLU A 218 4.66 -9.25 -14.85
CA GLU A 218 5.73 -8.44 -15.46
C GLU A 218 7.10 -8.78 -14.89
N ASN A 219 7.20 -9.02 -13.57
CA ASN A 219 8.46 -9.36 -12.93
C ASN A 219 8.94 -10.76 -13.37
N ILE A 220 8.05 -11.73 -13.47
CA ILE A 220 8.35 -13.07 -14.00
C ILE A 220 8.82 -12.98 -15.45
N HIS A 221 8.16 -12.17 -16.28
CA HIS A 221 8.55 -11.97 -17.67
C HIS A 221 9.94 -11.33 -17.79
N PHE A 222 10.23 -10.32 -16.97
CA PHE A 222 11.54 -9.67 -16.93
C PHE A 222 12.64 -10.65 -16.49
N LEU A 223 12.39 -11.44 -15.44
CA LEU A 223 13.34 -12.45 -14.98
C LEU A 223 13.61 -13.50 -16.07
N ASN A 224 12.57 -13.93 -16.79
CA ASN A 224 12.72 -14.87 -17.90
C ASN A 224 13.57 -14.29 -19.04
N GLU A 225 13.35 -13.01 -19.38
CA GLU A 225 14.12 -12.30 -20.41
C GLU A 225 15.58 -12.10 -19.99
N GLU A 226 15.84 -11.86 -18.71
CA GLU A 226 17.20 -11.74 -18.15
C GLU A 226 17.90 -13.10 -18.11
N ILE A 227 17.20 -14.18 -17.75
CA ILE A 227 17.71 -15.56 -17.83
C ILE A 227 18.06 -15.91 -19.27
N LEU A 228 17.19 -15.61 -20.24
CA LEU A 228 17.45 -15.82 -21.66
C LEU A 228 18.68 -15.05 -22.14
N ARG A 229 18.84 -13.79 -21.71
CA ARG A 229 20.04 -12.99 -22.00
C ARG A 229 21.30 -13.59 -21.38
N LEU A 230 21.24 -14.02 -20.13
CA LEU A 230 22.38 -14.64 -19.46
C LEU A 230 22.75 -15.97 -20.13
N GLN A 231 21.75 -16.74 -20.56
CA GLN A 231 21.93 -17.97 -21.33
C GLN A 231 22.55 -17.69 -22.70
N GLU A 232 22.15 -16.60 -23.38
CA GLU A 232 22.77 -16.16 -24.63
C GLU A 232 24.21 -15.64 -24.44
N CYS A 233 24.48 -14.95 -23.33
CA CYS A 233 25.83 -14.54 -22.97
C CYS A 233 26.73 -15.74 -22.65
N LEU A 234 26.19 -16.75 -21.94
CA LEU A 234 26.89 -18.01 -21.67
C LEU A 234 27.14 -18.79 -22.96
N SER A 235 26.17 -18.92 -23.85
CA SER A 235 26.34 -19.65 -25.12
C SER A 235 27.34 -18.96 -26.05
N LYS A 236 27.38 -17.62 -26.07
CA LYS A 236 28.40 -16.85 -26.79
C LYS A 236 29.79 -17.01 -26.18
N TYR A 237 29.88 -17.10 -24.87
CA TYR A 237 31.14 -17.37 -24.18
C TYR A 237 31.63 -18.79 -24.45
N GLU A 238 30.73 -19.78 -24.44
CA GLU A 238 31.02 -21.18 -24.76
C GLU A 238 31.42 -21.37 -26.23
N GLY A 239 30.77 -20.67 -27.17
CA GLY A 239 31.11 -20.69 -28.60
C GLY A 239 32.39 -19.91 -28.97
N SER A 240 32.91 -19.07 -28.07
CA SER A 240 34.11 -18.25 -28.29
C SER A 240 35.39 -18.88 -27.70
N ASN A 241 35.28 -19.95 -26.92
CA ASN A 241 36.39 -20.43 -26.09
C ASN A 241 36.90 -21.81 -26.53
N ASP A 242 37.61 -21.80 -27.66
CA ASP A 242 38.30 -22.93 -28.26
C ASP A 242 39.66 -23.19 -27.55
N GLY A 243 39.61 -23.47 -26.24
CA GLY A 243 40.80 -23.65 -25.40
C GLY A 243 40.50 -24.46 -24.14
N SER A 244 40.96 -25.71 -24.12
CA SER A 244 40.57 -26.86 -23.28
C SER A 244 40.87 -26.81 -21.77
N ALA A 245 41.04 -25.64 -21.14
CA ALA A 245 41.39 -25.53 -19.72
C ALA A 245 40.25 -25.14 -18.75
N PRO A 246 39.21 -24.33 -19.10
CA PRO A 246 38.19 -23.89 -18.14
C PRO A 246 36.89 -24.73 -18.15
N GLN A 247 36.74 -25.70 -19.05
CA GLN A 247 35.50 -26.50 -19.18
C GLN A 247 35.30 -27.48 -18.00
N VAL A 248 36.39 -28.00 -17.42
CA VAL A 248 36.35 -28.88 -16.25
C VAL A 248 35.90 -28.13 -14.99
N ASP A 249 36.35 -26.88 -14.83
CA ASP A 249 36.00 -26.04 -13.69
C ASP A 249 34.55 -25.52 -13.80
N LEU A 250 34.10 -25.17 -15.02
CA LEU A 250 32.70 -24.83 -15.28
C LEU A 250 31.76 -26.03 -15.07
N ALA A 251 32.14 -27.23 -15.52
CA ALA A 251 31.35 -28.43 -15.30
C ALA A 251 31.21 -28.77 -13.81
N HIS A 252 32.28 -28.59 -13.03
CA HIS A 252 32.23 -28.78 -11.58
C HIS A 252 31.35 -27.72 -10.90
N LEU A 253 31.43 -26.45 -11.33
CA LEU A 253 30.59 -25.37 -10.79
C LEU A 253 29.11 -25.55 -11.17
N LEU A 254 28.82 -26.01 -12.39
CA LEU A 254 27.48 -26.38 -12.84
C LEU A 254 26.93 -27.58 -12.05
N ALA A 255 27.75 -28.61 -11.83
CA ALA A 255 27.36 -29.75 -10.99
C ALA A 255 27.07 -29.32 -9.55
N THR A 256 27.85 -28.36 -9.02
CA THR A 256 27.63 -27.77 -7.69
C THR A 256 26.29 -27.02 -7.64
N ARG A 257 25.99 -26.19 -8.64
CA ARG A 257 24.71 -25.46 -8.72
C ARG A 257 23.51 -26.39 -8.93
N ASP A 258 23.65 -27.43 -9.73
CA ASP A 258 22.59 -28.43 -9.93
C ASP A 258 22.31 -29.21 -8.64
N GLN A 259 23.35 -29.48 -7.84
CA GLN A 259 23.19 -30.04 -6.50
C GLN A 259 22.48 -29.08 -5.54
N GLU A 260 22.84 -27.79 -5.53
CA GLU A 260 22.14 -26.77 -4.74
C GLU A 260 20.66 -26.65 -5.14
N LEU A 261 20.34 -26.73 -6.44
CA LEU A 261 18.96 -26.73 -6.91
C LEU A 261 18.18 -27.96 -6.43
N ARG A 262 18.82 -29.13 -6.38
CA ARG A 262 18.20 -30.35 -5.84
C ARG A 262 17.95 -30.25 -4.34
N THR A 263 18.88 -29.66 -3.57
CA THR A 263 18.70 -29.47 -2.13
C THR A 263 17.58 -28.46 -1.85
N ILE A 264 17.59 -27.31 -2.54
CA ILE A 264 16.53 -26.29 -2.41
C ILE A 264 15.16 -26.87 -2.81
N SER A 265 15.11 -27.71 -3.85
CA SER A 265 13.88 -28.39 -4.26
C SER A 265 13.38 -29.37 -3.18
N ALA A 266 14.28 -30.10 -2.52
CA ALA A 266 13.92 -30.97 -1.39
C ALA A 266 13.37 -30.16 -0.21
N GLU A 267 14.02 -29.04 0.14
CA GLU A 267 13.57 -28.12 1.19
C GLU A 267 12.20 -27.49 0.86
N MET A 268 11.98 -27.09 -0.39
CA MET A 268 10.67 -26.58 -0.85
C MET A 268 9.58 -27.63 -0.69
N ASN A 269 9.85 -28.88 -1.07
CA ASN A 269 8.91 -29.98 -0.91
C ASN A 269 8.61 -30.27 0.58
N GLN A 270 9.64 -30.20 1.44
CA GLN A 270 9.46 -30.32 2.88
C GLN A 270 8.58 -29.19 3.43
N MET A 271 8.90 -27.94 3.14
CA MET A 271 8.10 -26.77 3.56
C MET A 271 6.66 -26.84 3.05
N GLN A 272 6.45 -27.32 1.82
CA GLN A 272 5.12 -27.54 1.27
C GLN A 272 4.35 -28.63 2.02
N SER A 273 5.03 -29.67 2.50
CA SER A 273 4.42 -30.71 3.33
C SER A 273 4.03 -30.18 4.72
N GLU A 274 4.89 -29.38 5.34
CA GLU A 274 4.61 -28.72 6.64
C GLU A 274 3.45 -27.73 6.52
N LEU A 275 3.38 -26.97 5.44
CA LEU A 275 2.27 -26.06 5.15
C LEU A 275 0.95 -26.84 4.96
N ARG A 276 0.98 -28.00 4.30
CA ARG A 276 -0.19 -28.89 4.21
C ARG A 276 -0.62 -29.38 5.59
N LEU A 277 0.32 -29.77 6.45
CA LEU A 277 0.03 -30.18 7.83
C LEU A 277 -0.57 -29.04 8.65
N ALA A 278 0.01 -27.83 8.57
CA ALA A 278 -0.52 -26.64 9.25
C ALA A 278 -1.95 -26.32 8.79
N ARG A 279 -2.24 -26.42 7.48
CA ARG A 279 -3.60 -26.25 6.94
C ARG A 279 -4.57 -27.30 7.48
N SER A 280 -4.15 -28.56 7.59
CA SER A 280 -5.00 -29.60 8.18
C SER A 280 -5.30 -29.35 9.66
N LEU A 281 -4.31 -28.87 10.43
CA LEU A 281 -4.50 -28.54 11.84
C LEU A 281 -5.43 -27.34 12.02
N ILE A 282 -5.34 -26.32 11.14
CA ILE A 282 -6.28 -25.19 11.15
C ILE A 282 -7.70 -25.69 10.89
N ALA A 283 -7.89 -26.54 9.88
CA ALA A 283 -9.22 -27.10 9.57
C ALA A 283 -9.79 -27.94 10.73
N GLU A 284 -8.94 -28.69 11.45
CA GLU A 284 -9.35 -29.43 12.64
C GLU A 284 -9.77 -28.49 13.78
N LYS A 285 -9.00 -27.41 14.04
CA LYS A 285 -9.37 -26.41 15.05
C LYS A 285 -10.62 -25.63 14.69
N ASP A 286 -10.89 -25.38 13.41
CA ASP A 286 -12.14 -24.77 12.98
C ASP A 286 -13.35 -25.67 13.28
N VAL A 287 -13.23 -26.98 13.07
CA VAL A 287 -14.28 -27.95 13.42
C VAL A 287 -14.50 -28.00 14.94
N GLU A 288 -13.43 -27.94 15.74
CA GLU A 288 -13.53 -27.91 17.19
C GLU A 288 -14.20 -26.62 17.69
N ILE A 289 -13.82 -25.46 17.14
CA ILE A 289 -14.46 -24.17 17.43
C ILE A 289 -15.95 -24.21 17.07
N GLN A 290 -16.30 -24.81 15.93
CA GLN A 290 -17.69 -24.94 15.51
C GLN A 290 -18.49 -25.83 16.47
N ARG A 291 -17.90 -26.93 16.96
CA ARG A 291 -18.50 -27.80 17.98
C ARG A 291 -18.69 -27.06 19.31
N VAL A 292 -17.72 -26.28 19.75
CA VAL A 292 -17.84 -25.49 21.00
C VAL A 292 -18.91 -24.39 20.85
N ARG A 293 -19.01 -23.78 19.68
CA ARG A 293 -20.07 -22.78 19.41
C ARG A 293 -21.47 -23.41 19.44
N SER A 294 -21.65 -24.60 18.87
CA SER A 294 -22.96 -25.27 18.89
C SER A 294 -23.37 -25.69 20.29
N THR A 295 -22.45 -26.21 21.10
CA THR A 295 -22.74 -26.54 22.51
C THR A 295 -22.99 -25.30 23.35
N ASN A 296 -22.25 -24.21 23.14
CA ASN A 296 -22.51 -22.94 23.83
C ASN A 296 -23.90 -22.40 23.49
N ASN A 297 -24.30 -22.43 22.21
CA ASN A 297 -25.63 -22.00 21.79
C ASN A 297 -26.74 -22.82 22.45
N GLN A 298 -26.56 -24.15 22.58
CA GLN A 298 -27.48 -25.00 23.33
C GLN A 298 -27.60 -24.59 24.80
N TYR A 299 -26.48 -24.30 25.47
CA TYR A 299 -26.50 -23.82 26.85
C TYR A 299 -27.19 -22.47 26.99
N VAL A 300 -27.01 -21.56 26.02
CA VAL A 300 -27.71 -20.25 26.01
C VAL A 300 -29.22 -20.46 25.88
N GLU A 301 -29.67 -21.30 24.95
CA GLU A 301 -31.09 -21.63 24.78
C GLU A 301 -31.69 -22.28 26.04
N GLU A 302 -30.97 -23.21 26.69
CA GLU A 302 -31.40 -23.78 27.96
C GLU A 302 -31.48 -22.73 29.07
N ASN A 303 -30.50 -21.83 29.14
CA ASN A 303 -30.51 -20.74 30.12
C ASN A 303 -31.72 -19.82 29.93
N GLU A 304 -32.06 -19.48 28.69
CA GLU A 304 -33.25 -18.70 28.36
C GLU A 304 -34.54 -19.43 28.75
N ARG A 305 -34.63 -20.74 28.46
CA ARG A 305 -35.76 -21.57 28.91
C ARG A 305 -35.91 -21.58 30.43
N LEU A 306 -34.81 -21.74 31.16
CA LEU A 306 -34.83 -21.72 32.62
C LEU A 306 -35.24 -20.34 33.17
N ARG A 307 -34.78 -19.24 32.57
CA ARG A 307 -35.23 -17.89 32.92
C ARG A 307 -36.72 -17.69 32.66
N ALA A 308 -37.25 -18.20 31.56
CA ALA A 308 -38.68 -18.12 31.26
C ALA A 308 -39.51 -18.87 32.31
N ILE A 309 -39.09 -20.10 32.65
CA ILE A 309 -39.73 -20.89 33.71
C ILE A 309 -39.68 -20.14 35.04
N LEU A 310 -38.52 -19.60 35.43
CA LEU A 310 -38.39 -18.80 36.66
C LEU A 310 -39.32 -17.57 36.64
N GLY A 311 -39.45 -16.91 35.49
CA GLY A 311 -40.42 -15.85 35.26
C GLY A 311 -41.86 -16.30 35.50
N GLU A 312 -42.26 -17.45 34.97
CA GLU A 312 -43.59 -18.01 35.23
C GLU A 312 -43.82 -18.32 36.71
N TRP A 313 -42.88 -18.97 37.38
CA TRP A 313 -42.96 -19.27 38.82
C TRP A 313 -43.09 -17.99 39.66
N SER A 314 -42.30 -16.96 39.35
CA SER A 314 -42.40 -15.67 40.04
C SER A 314 -43.77 -15.01 39.83
N SER A 315 -44.36 -15.10 38.63
CA SER A 315 -45.69 -14.57 38.35
C SER A 315 -46.79 -15.33 39.10
N ARG A 316 -46.66 -16.65 39.24
CA ARG A 316 -47.57 -17.50 40.01
C ARG A 316 -47.47 -17.19 41.50
N ALA A 317 -46.25 -17.04 42.02
CA ALA A 317 -46.02 -16.63 43.41
C ALA A 317 -46.64 -15.25 43.70
N ALA A 318 -46.43 -14.26 42.83
CA ALA A 318 -47.02 -12.94 42.98
C ALA A 318 -48.57 -12.94 42.90
N LYS A 319 -49.18 -13.88 42.18
CA LYS A 319 -50.65 -14.06 42.19
C LYS A 319 -51.12 -14.65 43.52
N LEU A 320 -50.40 -15.64 44.05
CA LEU A 320 -50.70 -16.25 45.35
C LEU A 320 -50.57 -15.24 46.50
N GLU A 321 -49.54 -14.39 46.48
CA GLU A 321 -49.39 -13.32 47.47
C GLU A 321 -50.56 -12.34 47.45
N ARG A 322 -50.98 -11.87 46.26
CA ARG A 322 -52.16 -11.00 46.14
C ARG A 322 -53.44 -11.68 46.62
N ALA A 323 -53.62 -12.97 46.33
CA ALA A 323 -54.79 -13.72 46.80
C ALA A 323 -54.78 -13.86 48.34
N LEU A 324 -53.62 -14.13 48.92
CA LEU A 324 -53.45 -14.22 50.36
C LEU A 324 -53.67 -12.87 51.07
N GLU A 325 -53.23 -11.76 50.48
CA GLU A 325 -53.55 -10.41 50.97
C GLU A 325 -55.05 -10.10 50.89
N ALA A 326 -55.74 -10.53 49.83
CA ALA A 326 -57.19 -10.37 49.70
C ALA A 326 -57.95 -11.17 50.76
N GLU A 327 -57.57 -12.42 51.00
CA GLU A 327 -58.11 -13.25 52.09
C GLU A 327 -57.88 -12.59 53.46
N ARG A 328 -56.67 -12.11 53.74
CA ARG A 328 -56.37 -11.39 54.99
C ARG A 328 -57.25 -10.16 55.19
N LYS A 329 -57.47 -9.36 54.14
CA LYS A 329 -58.36 -8.18 54.19
C LYS A 329 -59.82 -8.57 54.44
N SER A 330 -60.32 -9.58 53.73
CA SER A 330 -61.67 -10.13 53.93
C SER A 330 -61.89 -10.62 55.36
N ASN A 331 -60.92 -11.37 55.90
CA ASN A 331 -60.98 -11.91 57.26
C ASN A 331 -60.98 -10.78 58.31
N PHE A 332 -60.15 -9.73 58.10
CA PHE A 332 -60.16 -8.53 58.94
C PHE A 332 -61.51 -7.79 58.91
N GLU A 333 -62.14 -7.66 57.74
CA GLU A 333 -63.48 -7.06 57.62
C GLU A 333 -64.56 -7.90 58.33
N LEU A 334 -64.53 -9.23 58.20
CA LEU A 334 -65.43 -10.13 58.91
C LEU A 334 -65.25 -10.01 60.42
N GLN A 335 -64.02 -9.96 60.91
CA GLN A 335 -63.73 -9.76 62.33
C GLN A 335 -64.28 -8.42 62.84
N LYS A 336 -64.16 -7.34 62.04
CA LYS A 336 -64.75 -6.02 62.35
C LYS A 336 -66.27 -6.06 62.37
N LYS A 337 -66.92 -6.79 61.45
CA LYS A 337 -68.37 -6.99 61.46
C LYS A 337 -68.81 -7.79 62.69
N ALA A 338 -68.12 -8.87 63.03
CA ALA A 338 -68.41 -9.70 64.20
C ALA A 338 -68.27 -8.92 65.52
N SER A 339 -67.22 -8.10 65.66
CA SER A 339 -67.07 -7.24 66.84
C SER A 339 -68.19 -6.19 66.91
N SER A 340 -68.57 -5.58 65.78
CA SER A 340 -69.71 -4.64 65.76
C SER A 340 -71.04 -5.29 66.15
N LEU A 341 -71.32 -6.51 65.65
CA LEU A 341 -72.53 -7.29 66.00
C LEU A 341 -72.54 -7.69 67.49
N ARG A 342 -71.39 -8.08 68.04
CA ARG A 342 -71.24 -8.36 69.49
C ARG A 342 -71.46 -7.12 70.35
N THR A 343 -71.16 -5.94 69.81
CA THR A 343 -71.43 -4.66 70.49
C THR A 343 -72.91 -4.26 70.37
N GLN A 344 -73.64 -4.82 69.40
CA GLN A 344 -75.07 -4.58 69.15
C GLN A 344 -76.00 -5.59 69.82
N SER A 345 -75.51 -6.67 70.44
CA SER A 345 -76.34 -7.56 71.28
C SER A 345 -76.40 -7.02 72.71
N PRO A 346 -77.49 -6.35 73.14
CA PRO A 346 -77.68 -5.97 74.52
C PRO A 346 -78.28 -7.16 75.29
N THR A 347 -77.99 -7.22 76.58
CA THR A 347 -78.81 -7.93 77.55
C THR A 347 -80.30 -7.57 77.41
N THR A 348 -81.13 -8.55 77.78
CA THR A 348 -82.60 -8.58 77.95
C THR A 348 -83.47 -8.69 76.71
#